data_AF-A0A2E9QXW2-F1
#
_entry.id   AF-A0A2E9QXW2-F1
#
_cell.length_a   1.000
_cell.length_b   1.000
_cell.length_c   1.000
_cell.angle_alpha   90.00
_cell.angle_beta   90.00
_cell.angle_gamma   90.00
#
_symmetry.space_group_name_H-M   'P 1'
#
loop_
_entity.id
_entity.type
_entity.pdbx_description
1 polymer ?
#
loop_
_entity_poly.entity_id
_entity_poly.type
_entity_poly.pdbx_seq_one_letter_code
_entity_poly.pdbx_strand_id
1 'polypeptide(L)'
;MFTKSHSSRLLLCLLPVLLLMGTGCGVPIQHEKIDKLEVTIYDGNRKLSAADGLEPGIDYKITLRALTADGKMINDPKVDDLYIECPNKSVEAKIHWALGKGHFIRVSGDSILLRDKKIRFTIKVKQNPFQGTDVTHPVRWPALSKYVYKGSDGFNGTDGNDGANGADQSTDLQEEPQNGEGGQAGEHGERGAHAPNVKIFATYIRENIDGENVRGILYKISIDGEPARYHYTRGNSISVSTIGGHGGEAGRGGNGGDGGNAVAIDPSSIPEEEHVEGGLGGDGAPGGIGGDGGDGGHVRLYFYGDVKNHFAFKSIGGRGGAGGDGGAAGLGGKGTTNLLNGDDGRLGAAGAYGRDGIAGRIEGIPVSKDEILRQFKSVGILSASIVKN
;
A
#
# COMPACT_ATOMS: atom_id res chain seq x y z
N MET A 1 7.02 -0.82 5.96
CA MET A 1 6.72 0.39 6.75
C MET A 1 5.42 0.97 6.18
N PHE A 2 4.30 0.93 6.92
CA PHE A 2 2.99 1.37 6.40
C PHE A 2 2.90 2.90 6.49
N THR A 3 2.91 3.60 5.35
CA THR A 3 2.69 5.05 5.30
C THR A 3 1.20 5.35 5.20
N LYS A 4 0.75 6.22 6.12
CA LYS A 4 -0.62 6.68 6.29
C LYS A 4 -0.76 7.98 5.48
N SER A 5 -1.56 7.97 4.42
CA SER A 5 -1.88 9.15 3.60
C SER A 5 -2.88 10.06 4.34
N HIS A 6 -2.56 11.34 4.48
CA HIS A 6 -3.46 12.40 4.95
C HIS A 6 -4.17 13.04 3.75
N SER A 7 -5.50 13.05 3.77
CA SER A 7 -6.32 13.82 2.83
C SER A 7 -7.20 14.83 3.56
N SER A 8 -7.23 16.02 2.97
CA SER A 8 -7.68 17.30 3.49
C SER A 8 -9.17 17.41 3.80
N ARG A 9 -9.43 18.38 4.68
CA ARG A 9 -10.70 18.74 5.31
C ARG A 9 -11.74 19.22 4.29
N LEU A 10 -12.92 18.59 4.27
CA LEU A 10 -14.14 19.16 3.73
C LEU A 10 -15.11 19.43 4.90
N LEU A 11 -15.40 20.71 5.13
CA LEU A 11 -16.30 21.19 6.19
C LEU A 11 -17.75 20.99 5.71
N LEU A 12 -18.38 19.90 6.14
CA LEU A 12 -19.78 19.59 5.85
C LEU A 12 -20.68 20.03 7.02
N CYS A 13 -21.71 20.81 6.72
CA CYS A 13 -22.73 21.29 7.66
C CYS A 13 -23.37 20.12 8.44
N LEU A 14 -23.20 20.14 9.77
CA LEU A 14 -23.81 19.22 10.72
C LEU A 14 -25.29 19.54 10.91
N LEU A 15 -26.17 18.71 10.34
CA LEU A 15 -27.50 18.46 10.90
C LEU A 15 -27.34 17.53 12.12
N PRO A 16 -27.90 17.85 13.29
CA PRO A 16 -27.94 16.91 14.41
C PRO A 16 -29.04 15.87 14.12
N VAL A 17 -28.71 14.86 13.30
CA VAL A 17 -29.45 13.59 13.35
C VAL A 17 -29.06 12.96 14.67
N LEU A 18 -29.94 13.11 15.66
CA LEU A 18 -29.90 12.43 16.95
C LEU A 18 -30.11 10.93 16.70
N LEU A 19 -29.08 10.26 16.17
CA LEU A 19 -29.00 8.81 16.15
C LEU A 19 -28.96 8.37 17.61
N LEU A 20 -30.12 7.89 18.10
CA LEU A 20 -30.23 6.97 19.22
C LEU A 20 -29.40 5.73 18.89
N MET A 21 -28.08 5.85 18.95
CA MET A 21 -27.16 4.75 19.07
C MET A 21 -27.40 4.17 20.45
N GLY A 22 -28.47 3.39 20.58
CA GLY A 22 -28.74 2.59 21.74
C GLY A 22 -27.45 1.86 22.07
N THR A 23 -26.84 2.24 23.18
CA THR A 23 -25.78 1.48 23.82
C THR A 23 -26.44 0.20 24.34
N GLY A 24 -26.91 -0.67 23.42
CA GLY A 24 -27.25 -2.06 23.69
C GLY A 24 -26.06 -2.71 24.39
N CYS A 25 -26.12 -2.65 25.71
CA CYS A 25 -25.36 -3.47 26.61
C CYS A 25 -25.83 -4.89 26.29
N GLY A 26 -24.91 -5.76 25.86
CA GLY A 26 -25.23 -7.18 25.73
C GLY A 26 -25.85 -7.68 27.04
N VAL A 27 -26.79 -8.61 26.94
CA VAL A 27 -27.47 -9.16 28.12
C VAL A 27 -26.45 -10.03 28.88
N PRO A 28 -26.25 -9.83 30.19
CA PRO A 28 -25.36 -10.68 30.95
C PRO A 28 -25.94 -12.10 31.06
N ILE A 29 -25.10 -13.12 30.93
CA ILE A 29 -25.51 -14.53 30.93
C ILE A 29 -24.74 -15.41 31.93
N GLN A 30 -23.79 -14.86 32.70
CA GLN A 30 -22.94 -15.65 33.61
C GLN A 30 -23.74 -16.45 34.65
N HIS A 31 -24.86 -15.90 35.12
CA HIS A 31 -25.70 -16.50 36.16
C HIS A 31 -26.90 -17.29 35.60
N GLU A 32 -27.05 -17.33 34.28
CA GLU A 32 -28.15 -18.06 33.64
C GLU A 32 -27.80 -19.55 33.52
N LYS A 33 -28.78 -20.44 33.71
CA LYS A 33 -28.57 -21.88 33.44
C LYS A 33 -28.63 -22.09 31.93
N ILE A 34 -27.50 -22.04 31.24
CA ILE A 34 -27.45 -22.20 29.79
C ILE A 34 -27.62 -23.67 29.42
N ASP A 35 -28.62 -23.97 28.59
CA ASP A 35 -28.84 -25.30 28.00
C ASP A 35 -28.09 -25.45 26.68
N LYS A 36 -28.16 -24.43 25.82
CA LYS A 36 -27.52 -24.43 24.49
C LYS A 36 -27.00 -23.05 24.12
N LEU A 37 -25.85 -23.00 23.45
CA LEU A 37 -25.33 -21.79 22.83
C LEU A 37 -25.22 -22.01 21.32
N GLU A 38 -25.97 -21.24 20.53
CA GLU A 38 -25.92 -21.29 19.08
C GLU A 38 -24.88 -20.28 18.56
N VAL A 39 -23.94 -20.76 17.76
CA VAL A 39 -22.90 -19.95 17.13
C VAL A 39 -23.19 -19.88 15.64
N THR A 40 -23.26 -18.66 15.10
CA THR A 40 -23.33 -18.44 13.65
C THR A 40 -22.15 -17.60 13.20
N ILE A 41 -21.45 -18.03 12.16
CA ILE A 41 -20.29 -17.35 11.58
C ILE A 41 -20.70 -16.65 10.28
N TYR A 42 -20.15 -15.47 10.02
CA TYR A 42 -20.38 -14.67 8.81
C TYR A 42 -19.07 -14.27 8.14
N ASP A 43 -19.07 -14.36 6.81
CA ASP A 43 -18.08 -13.81 5.88
C ASP A 43 -18.69 -12.57 5.23
N GLY A 44 -18.39 -11.39 5.79
CA GLY A 44 -19.14 -10.16 5.51
C GLY A 44 -20.60 -10.29 5.92
N ASN A 45 -21.51 -10.26 4.95
CA ASN A 45 -22.95 -10.45 5.16
C ASN A 45 -23.42 -11.90 4.93
N ARG A 46 -22.54 -12.78 4.45
CA ARG A 46 -22.90 -14.17 4.12
C ARG A 46 -22.77 -15.04 5.36
N LYS A 47 -23.89 -15.65 5.77
CA LYS A 47 -23.90 -16.70 6.81
C LYS A 47 -23.18 -17.95 6.31
N LEU A 48 -22.30 -18.50 7.14
CA LEU A 48 -21.56 -19.73 6.87
C LEU A 48 -22.23 -20.94 7.52
N SER A 49 -22.23 -22.07 6.81
CA SER A 49 -22.55 -23.39 7.32
C SER A 49 -21.29 -24.08 7.86
N ALA A 50 -21.44 -25.16 8.63
CA ALA A 50 -20.30 -25.95 9.13
C ALA A 50 -19.46 -26.59 8.00
N ALA A 51 -20.04 -26.79 6.81
CA ALA A 51 -19.34 -27.29 5.63
C ALA A 51 -18.55 -26.20 4.90
N ASP A 52 -18.91 -24.92 5.09
CA ASP A 52 -18.11 -23.81 4.59
C ASP A 52 -16.77 -23.78 5.33
N GLY A 53 -15.68 -23.74 4.58
CA GLY A 53 -14.36 -23.59 5.17
C GLY A 53 -14.07 -22.14 5.56
N LEU A 54 -13.21 -21.96 6.57
CA LEU A 54 -12.70 -20.65 6.95
C LEU A 54 -11.25 -20.47 6.46
N GLU A 55 -10.95 -19.26 5.99
CA GLU A 55 -9.66 -18.89 5.42
C GLU A 55 -8.65 -18.46 6.49
N PRO A 56 -7.39 -18.92 6.39
CA PRO A 56 -6.30 -18.46 7.25
C PRO A 56 -6.11 -16.94 7.23
N GLY A 57 -5.95 -16.33 8.40
CA GLY A 57 -5.67 -14.91 8.56
C GLY A 57 -6.86 -13.95 8.38
N ILE A 58 -8.05 -14.48 8.07
CA ILE A 58 -9.28 -13.69 7.89
C ILE A 58 -10.04 -13.56 9.21
N ASP A 59 -10.62 -12.37 9.43
CA ASP A 59 -11.52 -12.08 10.54
C ASP A 59 -12.97 -12.40 10.14
N TYR A 60 -13.66 -13.21 10.94
CA TYR A 60 -15.06 -13.59 10.73
C TYR A 60 -15.93 -13.03 11.84
N LYS A 61 -17.08 -12.48 11.48
CA LYS A 61 -18.08 -12.06 12.48
C LYS A 61 -18.77 -13.30 13.03
N ILE A 62 -18.96 -13.35 14.34
CA ILE A 62 -19.80 -14.36 14.99
C ILE A 62 -21.01 -13.67 15.66
N THR A 63 -22.16 -14.33 15.59
CA THR A 63 -23.35 -13.97 16.38
C THR A 63 -23.72 -15.13 17.27
N LEU A 64 -24.23 -14.83 18.46
CA LEU A 64 -24.46 -15.81 19.50
C LEU A 64 -25.89 -15.73 20.00
N ARG A 65 -26.50 -16.89 20.22
CA ARG A 65 -27.83 -17.00 20.85
C ARG A 65 -27.79 -18.05 21.93
N ALA A 66 -28.10 -17.68 23.15
CA ALA A 66 -28.16 -18.62 24.27
C ALA A 66 -29.61 -19.01 24.54
N LEU A 67 -29.87 -20.32 24.63
CA LEU A 67 -31.10 -20.89 25.15
C LEU A 67 -30.83 -21.30 26.60
N THR A 68 -31.58 -20.72 27.53
CA THR A 68 -31.54 -21.08 28.95
C THR A 68 -32.42 -22.30 29.23
N ALA A 69 -32.19 -22.98 30.35
CA ALA A 69 -32.89 -24.21 30.74
C ALA A 69 -34.40 -24.03 30.97
N ASP A 70 -34.86 -22.80 31.18
CA ASP A 70 -36.28 -22.42 31.28
C ASP A 70 -36.90 -22.04 29.93
N GLY A 71 -36.15 -22.15 28.83
CA GLY A 71 -36.62 -21.88 27.47
C GLY A 71 -36.47 -20.43 27.00
N LYS A 72 -35.89 -19.53 27.80
CA LYS A 72 -35.65 -18.14 27.40
C LYS A 72 -34.50 -18.05 26.38
N MET A 73 -34.75 -17.29 25.32
CA MET A 73 -33.76 -16.99 24.28
C MET A 73 -33.09 -15.65 24.53
N ILE A 74 -31.76 -15.65 24.66
CA ILE A 74 -30.93 -14.46 24.82
C ILE A 74 -30.12 -14.26 23.55
N ASN A 75 -30.43 -13.21 22.79
CA ASN A 75 -29.68 -12.84 21.59
C ASN A 75 -28.54 -11.89 21.95
N ASP A 76 -27.38 -12.09 21.33
CA ASP A 76 -26.17 -11.26 21.49
C ASP A 76 -25.77 -11.05 22.97
N PRO A 77 -25.46 -12.16 23.69
CA PRO A 77 -24.97 -12.09 25.05
C PRO A 77 -23.73 -11.20 25.20
N LYS A 78 -23.54 -10.64 26.40
CA LYS A 78 -22.41 -9.75 26.69
C LYS A 78 -21.08 -10.46 26.43
N VAL A 79 -20.20 -9.84 25.63
CA VAL A 79 -18.91 -10.45 25.23
C VAL A 79 -18.01 -10.77 26.43
N ASP A 80 -18.07 -9.93 27.47
CA ASP A 80 -17.23 -10.09 28.66
C ASP A 80 -17.56 -11.37 29.43
N ASP A 81 -18.74 -11.94 29.19
CA ASP A 81 -19.21 -13.17 29.82
C ASP A 81 -18.73 -14.41 29.08
N LEU A 82 -18.07 -14.24 27.94
CA LEU A 82 -17.65 -15.32 27.07
C LEU A 82 -16.13 -15.46 27.05
N TYR A 83 -15.66 -16.67 26.82
CA TYR A 83 -14.28 -16.91 26.43
C TYR A 83 -14.22 -18.02 25.37
N ILE A 84 -13.23 -17.93 24.50
CA ILE A 84 -13.00 -18.89 23.43
C ILE A 84 -11.78 -19.70 23.77
N GLU A 85 -11.96 -21.01 23.88
CA GLU A 85 -10.88 -21.98 24.06
C GLU A 85 -10.52 -22.57 22.68
N CYS A 86 -9.27 -22.44 22.27
CA CYS A 86 -8.80 -22.96 21.00
C CYS A 86 -7.58 -23.88 21.22
N PRO A 87 -7.80 -25.17 21.51
CA PRO A 87 -6.72 -26.07 21.94
C PRO A 87 -5.64 -26.28 20.86
N ASN A 88 -6.01 -26.16 19.59
CA ASN A 88 -5.07 -26.29 18.46
C ASN A 88 -4.52 -24.96 17.95
N LYS A 89 -4.83 -23.82 18.59
CA LYS A 89 -4.45 -22.47 18.18
C LYS A 89 -4.86 -22.12 16.74
N SER A 90 -5.93 -22.76 16.22
CA SER A 90 -6.46 -22.49 14.88
C SER A 90 -7.17 -21.14 14.76
N VAL A 91 -7.56 -20.55 15.89
CA VAL A 91 -8.27 -19.28 15.99
C VAL A 91 -7.66 -18.44 17.10
N GLU A 92 -7.49 -17.16 16.83
CA GLU A 92 -7.27 -16.10 17.81
C GLU A 92 -8.59 -15.35 18.00
N ALA A 93 -9.10 -15.33 19.23
CA ALA A 93 -10.29 -14.56 19.55
C ALA A 93 -9.93 -13.08 19.62
N LYS A 94 -10.56 -12.24 18.78
CA LYS A 94 -10.37 -10.78 18.82
C LYS A 94 -11.71 -10.10 19.06
N ILE A 95 -11.82 -9.45 20.21
CA ILE A 95 -12.96 -8.59 20.50
C ILE A 95 -12.63 -7.20 19.96
N HIS A 96 -13.06 -6.89 18.74
CA HIS A 96 -12.89 -5.55 18.16
C HIS A 96 -14.10 -4.67 18.46
N TRP A 97 -13.87 -3.55 19.14
CA TRP A 97 -14.87 -2.54 19.50
C TRP A 97 -14.94 -1.37 18.50
N ALA A 98 -14.71 -1.60 17.20
CA ALA A 98 -14.65 -0.53 16.21
C ALA A 98 -15.90 -0.49 15.32
N LEU A 99 -16.63 0.64 15.36
CA LEU A 99 -17.67 1.11 14.40
C LEU A 99 -18.90 0.21 14.14
N GLY A 100 -19.03 -0.91 14.82
CA GLY A 100 -20.24 -1.72 14.84
C GLY A 100 -20.10 -2.82 15.89
N LYS A 101 -21.09 -2.98 16.77
CA LYS A 101 -21.07 -4.02 17.80
C LYS A 101 -21.06 -5.39 17.11
N GLY A 102 -20.01 -6.17 17.32
CA GLY A 102 -19.88 -7.49 16.75
C GLY A 102 -18.75 -8.27 17.41
N HIS A 103 -18.95 -9.57 17.54
CA HIS A 103 -17.90 -10.47 17.98
C HIS A 103 -17.15 -10.94 16.75
N PHE A 104 -15.82 -11.03 16.83
CA PHE A 104 -15.01 -11.51 15.72
C PHE A 104 -14.07 -12.62 16.18
N ILE A 105 -13.79 -13.54 15.27
CA ILE A 105 -12.73 -14.52 15.41
C ILE A 105 -11.75 -14.33 14.27
N ARG A 106 -10.46 -14.41 14.55
CA ARG A 106 -9.43 -14.42 13.51
C ARG A 106 -8.90 -15.83 13.36
N VAL A 107 -9.03 -16.42 12.18
CA VAL A 107 -8.36 -17.69 11.91
C VAL A 107 -6.85 -17.46 11.90
N SER A 108 -6.08 -18.37 12.50
CA SER A 108 -4.62 -18.28 12.50
C SER A 108 -4.09 -18.05 11.08
N GLY A 109 -3.19 -17.07 10.93
CA GLY A 109 -2.49 -16.84 9.66
C GLY A 109 -1.37 -17.86 9.43
N ASP A 110 -0.98 -18.62 10.45
CA ASP A 110 0.05 -19.65 10.34
C ASP A 110 -0.54 -20.91 9.71
N SER A 111 -0.45 -20.96 8.38
CA SER A 111 -0.87 -22.10 7.58
C SER A 111 -0.19 -23.43 7.94
N ILE A 112 0.99 -23.40 8.56
CA ILE A 112 1.67 -24.62 9.01
C ILE A 112 0.96 -25.21 10.23
N LEU A 113 0.40 -24.38 11.12
CA LEU A 113 -0.40 -24.85 12.26
C LEU A 113 -1.75 -25.45 11.83
N LEU A 114 -2.28 -25.02 10.68
CA LEU A 114 -3.59 -25.44 10.15
C LEU A 114 -3.53 -26.61 9.16
N ARG A 115 -2.32 -26.93 8.71
CA ARG A 115 -1.98 -27.90 7.69
C ARG A 115 -2.73 -29.25 7.80
N ASP A 116 -2.67 -29.84 8.99
CA ASP A 116 -3.15 -31.17 9.34
C ASP A 116 -4.44 -31.16 10.17
N LYS A 117 -5.13 -30.01 10.28
CA LYS A 117 -6.22 -29.82 11.24
C LYS A 117 -7.42 -29.11 10.65
N LYS A 118 -8.59 -29.41 11.22
CA LYS A 118 -9.78 -28.55 11.11
C LYS A 118 -9.63 -27.36 12.06
N ILE A 119 -10.30 -26.26 11.72
CA ILE A 119 -10.41 -25.12 12.63
C ILE A 119 -11.40 -25.53 13.70
N ARG A 120 -10.95 -25.54 14.96
CA ARG A 120 -11.75 -25.98 16.11
C ARG A 120 -11.55 -25.03 17.28
N PHE A 121 -12.67 -24.60 17.85
CA PHE A 121 -12.69 -23.83 19.08
C PHE A 121 -13.98 -24.10 19.84
N THR A 122 -13.96 -23.85 21.15
CA THR A 122 -15.11 -24.00 22.03
C THR A 122 -15.45 -22.63 22.61
N ILE A 123 -16.69 -22.19 22.45
CA ILE A 123 -17.18 -20.97 23.12
C ILE A 123 -17.79 -21.37 24.45
N LYS A 124 -17.27 -20.81 25.54
CA LYS A 124 -17.72 -21.07 26.91
C LYS A 124 -18.20 -19.77 27.57
N VAL A 125 -19.03 -19.93 28.59
CA VAL A 125 -19.54 -18.82 29.42
C VAL A 125 -18.72 -18.80 30.71
N LYS A 126 -18.16 -17.66 31.08
CA LYS A 126 -17.36 -17.48 32.30
C LYS A 126 -18.22 -17.74 33.53
N GLN A 127 -17.65 -18.42 34.52
CA GLN A 127 -18.30 -18.72 35.80
C GLN A 127 -19.64 -19.45 35.67
N ASN A 128 -19.82 -20.20 34.58
CA ASN A 128 -21.06 -20.92 34.28
C ASN A 128 -20.78 -22.43 34.15
N PRO A 129 -21.70 -23.33 34.60
CA PRO A 129 -21.51 -24.78 34.48
C PRO A 129 -21.66 -25.32 33.04
N PHE A 130 -22.13 -24.50 32.09
CA PHE A 130 -22.24 -24.89 30.69
C PHE A 130 -20.87 -25.26 30.10
N GLN A 131 -20.79 -26.47 29.54
CA GLN A 131 -19.54 -27.03 29.03
C GLN A 131 -19.01 -26.32 27.77
N GLY A 132 -19.84 -25.49 27.14
CA GLY A 132 -19.50 -24.75 25.94
C GLY A 132 -20.13 -25.35 24.68
N THR A 133 -19.91 -24.66 23.56
CA THR A 133 -20.29 -25.16 22.23
C THR A 133 -19.06 -25.29 21.37
N ASP A 134 -18.81 -26.51 20.91
CA ASP A 134 -17.75 -26.84 19.97
C ASP A 134 -18.13 -26.39 18.57
N VAL A 135 -17.25 -25.62 17.96
CA VAL A 135 -17.37 -25.15 16.58
C VAL A 135 -16.23 -25.73 15.79
N THR A 136 -16.55 -26.37 14.66
CA THR A 136 -15.58 -27.00 13.77
C THR A 136 -15.87 -26.63 12.32
N HIS A 137 -14.86 -26.16 11.60
CA HIS A 137 -14.94 -25.87 10.16
C HIS A 137 -13.70 -26.41 9.42
N PRO A 138 -13.83 -26.78 8.13
CA PRO A 138 -12.66 -27.06 7.31
C PRO A 138 -11.83 -25.78 7.06
N VAL A 139 -10.56 -25.96 6.68
CA VAL A 139 -9.73 -24.84 6.24
C VAL A 139 -9.97 -24.57 4.75
N ARG A 140 -10.29 -23.32 4.41
CA ARG A 140 -10.39 -22.85 3.02
C ARG A 140 -9.04 -22.27 2.61
N TRP A 141 -8.33 -22.94 1.70
CA TRP A 141 -6.95 -22.62 1.31
C TRP A 141 -6.68 -21.55 0.21
N PRO A 142 -7.67 -20.92 -0.49
CA PRO A 142 -7.40 -20.02 -1.61
C PRO A 142 -6.78 -18.67 -1.19
N ALA A 143 -6.93 -18.24 0.07
CA ALA A 143 -6.41 -16.96 0.54
C ALA A 143 -4.88 -16.85 0.56
N LEU A 144 -4.18 -17.99 0.55
CA LEU A 144 -2.72 -18.07 0.62
C LEU A 144 -2.06 -18.14 -0.77
N SER A 145 -2.72 -17.63 -1.80
CA SER A 145 -2.30 -17.83 -3.19
C SER A 145 -1.77 -16.57 -3.87
N LYS A 146 -1.66 -15.43 -3.18
CA LYS A 146 -1.24 -14.18 -3.83
C LYS A 146 -0.26 -13.39 -2.98
N TYR A 147 0.92 -13.19 -3.54
CA TYR A 147 2.01 -12.43 -2.94
C TYR A 147 2.40 -11.29 -3.88
N VAL A 148 2.36 -10.06 -3.39
CA VAL A 148 2.76 -8.88 -4.15
C VAL A 148 3.80 -8.11 -3.33
N TYR A 149 4.97 -7.90 -3.93
CA TYR A 149 6.07 -7.15 -3.35
C TYR A 149 6.35 -5.94 -4.23
N LYS A 150 6.16 -4.73 -3.69
CA LYS A 150 6.30 -3.49 -4.44
C LYS A 150 7.42 -2.63 -3.85
N GLY A 151 8.25 -2.04 -4.71
CA GLY A 151 9.11 -0.92 -4.33
C GLY A 151 8.30 0.34 -4.03
N SER A 152 8.83 1.25 -3.22
CA SER A 152 8.21 2.56 -3.00
C SER A 152 8.29 3.41 -4.26
N ASP A 153 7.23 4.15 -4.56
CA ASP A 153 7.26 5.16 -5.60
C ASP A 153 8.15 6.34 -5.13
N GLY A 154 8.78 7.04 -6.08
CA GLY A 154 9.54 8.26 -5.84
C GLY A 154 8.63 9.46 -5.58
N PHE A 155 9.13 10.44 -4.84
CA PHE A 155 8.44 11.71 -4.64
C PHE A 155 8.56 12.61 -5.87
N ASN A 156 7.50 13.38 -6.13
CA ASN A 156 7.53 14.40 -7.17
C ASN A 156 8.40 15.58 -6.72
N GLY A 157 9.09 16.20 -7.68
CA GLY A 157 9.77 17.48 -7.47
C GLY A 157 8.75 18.62 -7.31
N THR A 158 9.16 19.67 -6.61
CA THR A 158 8.41 20.92 -6.52
C THR A 158 8.71 21.85 -7.68
N ASP A 159 7.72 22.66 -8.05
CA ASP A 159 7.89 23.70 -9.08
C ASP A 159 8.83 24.79 -8.58
N GLY A 160 9.61 25.35 -9.50
CA GLY A 160 10.44 26.52 -9.23
C GLY A 160 9.59 27.78 -9.09
N ASN A 161 10.07 28.72 -8.27
CA ASN A 161 9.42 30.01 -8.10
C ASN A 161 9.67 30.93 -9.30
N ASP A 162 8.66 31.73 -9.65
CA ASP A 162 8.80 32.77 -10.66
C ASP A 162 9.74 33.89 -10.16
N GLY A 163 10.44 34.51 -11.10
CA GLY A 163 11.29 35.67 -10.85
C GLY A 163 10.45 36.91 -10.58
N ALA A 164 10.98 37.83 -9.77
CA ALA A 164 10.33 39.11 -9.52
C ALA A 164 10.43 40.02 -10.77
N ASN A 165 9.38 40.80 -11.01
CA ASN A 165 9.44 41.84 -12.04
C ASN A 165 10.36 42.98 -11.59
N GLY A 166 11.05 43.58 -12.55
CA GLY A 166 11.84 44.79 -12.36
C GLY A 166 10.93 45.97 -12.05
N ALA A 167 11.37 46.84 -11.14
CA ALA A 167 10.71 48.11 -10.90
C ALA A 167 10.88 49.05 -12.09
N ASP A 168 9.80 49.72 -12.48
CA ASP A 168 9.86 50.86 -13.40
C ASP A 168 10.78 51.94 -12.80
N GLN A 169 11.42 52.73 -13.67
CA GLN A 169 12.21 53.88 -13.27
C GLN A 169 11.36 54.84 -12.41
N SER A 170 11.94 55.42 -11.37
CA SER A 170 11.25 56.45 -10.59
C SER A 170 11.29 57.79 -11.30
N THR A 171 10.56 58.80 -10.81
CA THR A 171 10.61 60.15 -11.38
C THR A 171 11.99 60.82 -11.21
N ASP A 172 12.90 60.22 -10.44
CA ASP A 172 14.30 60.62 -10.40
C ASP A 172 15.04 59.98 -11.58
N LEU A 173 15.45 60.83 -12.53
CA LEU A 173 16.16 60.44 -13.75
C LEU A 173 17.48 59.69 -13.49
N GLN A 174 17.99 59.68 -12.25
CA GLN A 174 19.20 58.96 -11.89
C GLN A 174 18.99 57.46 -11.62
N GLU A 175 17.74 57.00 -11.47
CA GLU A 175 17.45 55.58 -11.26
C GLU A 175 17.12 54.89 -12.59
N GLU A 176 17.91 53.89 -12.99
CA GLU A 176 17.60 53.09 -14.16
C GLU A 176 16.44 52.12 -13.89
N PRO A 177 15.60 51.79 -14.89
CA PRO A 177 14.62 50.73 -14.75
C PRO A 177 15.32 49.43 -14.36
N GLN A 178 14.73 48.70 -13.42
CA GLN A 178 15.33 47.45 -12.95
C GLN A 178 15.00 46.32 -13.91
N ASN A 179 15.91 45.37 -14.05
CA ASN A 179 15.67 44.15 -14.80
C ASN A 179 14.72 43.24 -14.03
N GLY A 180 13.96 42.43 -14.76
CA GLY A 180 13.27 41.29 -14.19
C GLY A 180 14.26 40.23 -13.71
N GLU A 181 13.95 39.58 -12.61
CA GLU A 181 14.73 38.46 -12.10
C GLU A 181 14.41 37.19 -12.89
N GLY A 182 15.39 36.29 -13.03
CA GLY A 182 15.15 34.96 -13.59
C GLY A 182 14.28 34.11 -12.66
N GLY A 183 13.54 33.17 -13.23
CA GLY A 183 12.85 32.15 -12.46
C GLY A 183 13.82 31.18 -11.77
N GLN A 184 13.28 30.34 -10.88
CA GLN A 184 14.01 29.24 -10.25
C GLN A 184 13.74 27.92 -10.95
N ALA A 185 14.73 27.03 -11.00
CA ALA A 185 14.56 25.73 -11.64
C ALA A 185 13.54 24.86 -10.88
N GLY A 186 12.80 24.04 -11.62
CA GLY A 186 11.96 23.00 -11.04
C GLY A 186 12.80 21.86 -10.46
N GLU A 187 12.38 21.30 -9.32
CA GLU A 187 13.08 20.18 -8.72
C GLU A 187 12.88 18.89 -9.52
N HIS A 188 13.84 17.99 -9.42
CA HIS A 188 13.77 16.68 -10.05
C HIS A 188 12.81 15.76 -9.31
N GLY A 189 12.19 14.83 -10.05
CA GLY A 189 11.48 13.73 -9.42
C GLY A 189 12.44 12.71 -8.83
N GLU A 190 12.10 12.13 -7.68
CA GLU A 190 12.91 11.08 -7.07
C GLU A 190 12.74 9.75 -7.80
N ARG A 191 13.73 8.87 -7.66
CA ARG A 191 13.69 7.53 -8.25
C ARG A 191 12.72 6.63 -7.49
N GLY A 192 11.99 5.81 -8.25
CA GLY A 192 11.25 4.68 -7.68
C GLY A 192 12.21 3.61 -7.16
N ALA A 193 11.89 3.02 -6.01
CA ALA A 193 12.70 1.95 -5.45
C ALA A 193 12.49 0.63 -6.19
N HIS A 194 13.54 -0.17 -6.28
CA HIS A 194 13.46 -1.52 -6.82
C HIS A 194 12.54 -2.40 -5.97
N ALA A 195 11.83 -3.34 -6.60
CA ALA A 195 11.14 -4.40 -5.86
C ALA A 195 12.17 -5.38 -5.26
N PRO A 196 11.88 -5.99 -4.10
CA PRO A 196 12.80 -6.93 -3.48
C PRO A 196 12.87 -8.24 -4.27
N ASN A 197 14.03 -8.90 -4.21
CA ASN A 197 14.14 -10.25 -4.77
C ASN A 197 13.41 -11.26 -3.88
N VAL A 198 12.87 -12.29 -4.52
CA VAL A 198 12.10 -13.34 -3.88
C VAL A 198 12.71 -14.70 -4.19
N LYS A 199 13.00 -15.45 -3.14
CA LYS A 199 13.46 -16.84 -3.19
C LYS A 199 12.41 -17.75 -2.60
N ILE A 200 12.02 -18.78 -3.34
CA ILE A 200 10.96 -19.71 -2.95
C ILE A 200 11.53 -21.12 -2.98
N PHE A 201 11.34 -21.88 -1.90
CA PHE A 201 11.54 -23.32 -1.91
C PHE A 201 10.18 -23.99 -1.86
N ALA A 202 9.90 -24.96 -2.73
CA ALA A 202 8.59 -25.60 -2.79
C ALA A 202 8.68 -27.11 -3.03
N THR A 203 7.74 -27.84 -2.45
CA THR A 203 7.58 -29.29 -2.63
C THR A 203 6.14 -29.70 -2.33
N TYR A 204 5.75 -30.89 -2.79
CA TYR A 204 4.58 -31.56 -2.24
C TYR A 204 4.91 -32.27 -0.95
N ILE A 205 3.90 -32.32 -0.08
CA ILE A 205 3.85 -33.22 1.06
C ILE A 205 2.56 -34.02 1.06
N ARG A 206 2.61 -35.24 1.62
CA ARG A 206 1.43 -36.04 1.96
C ARG A 206 1.24 -36.05 3.46
N GLU A 207 -0.02 -35.95 3.85
CA GLU A 207 -0.43 -35.91 5.25
C GLU A 207 -1.65 -36.77 5.45
N ASN A 208 -1.75 -37.41 6.61
CA ASN A 208 -2.95 -38.13 7.00
C ASN A 208 -3.81 -37.22 7.87
N ILE A 209 -5.00 -36.89 7.38
CA ILE A 209 -5.92 -35.95 8.03
C ILE A 209 -7.25 -36.66 8.15
N ASP A 210 -7.68 -36.94 9.38
CA ASP A 210 -8.87 -37.72 9.68
C ASP A 210 -8.93 -39.08 8.94
N GLY A 211 -7.77 -39.74 8.75
CA GLY A 211 -7.66 -41.02 8.05
C GLY A 211 -7.46 -40.90 6.54
N GLU A 212 -7.60 -39.70 5.96
CA GLU A 212 -7.43 -39.46 4.53
C GLU A 212 -6.01 -39.01 4.21
N ASN A 213 -5.39 -39.62 3.20
CA ASN A 213 -4.10 -39.17 2.68
C ASN A 213 -4.32 -37.96 1.77
N VAL A 214 -4.10 -36.76 2.31
CA VAL A 214 -4.24 -35.50 1.61
C VAL A 214 -2.88 -35.04 1.09
N ARG A 215 -2.86 -34.53 -0.14
CA ARG A 215 -1.69 -33.90 -0.73
C ARG A 215 -1.78 -32.38 -0.59
N GLY A 216 -0.69 -31.75 -0.19
CA GLY A 216 -0.56 -30.30 -0.14
C GLY A 216 0.77 -29.81 -0.70
N ILE A 217 0.86 -28.51 -0.90
CA ILE A 217 2.06 -27.79 -1.31
C ILE A 217 2.63 -27.11 -0.08
N LEU A 218 3.86 -27.47 0.28
CA LEU A 218 4.64 -26.81 1.31
C LEU A 218 5.67 -25.92 0.63
N TYR A 219 5.73 -24.66 1.02
CA TYR A 219 6.68 -23.72 0.47
C TYR A 219 7.21 -22.73 1.50
N LYS A 220 8.44 -22.29 1.27
CA LYS A 220 9.15 -21.29 2.08
C LYS A 220 9.45 -20.11 1.18
N ILE A 221 8.99 -18.92 1.56
CA ILE A 221 9.28 -17.67 0.86
C ILE A 221 10.29 -16.86 1.67
N SER A 222 11.36 -16.44 1.02
CA SER A 222 12.38 -15.54 1.55
C SER A 222 12.44 -14.30 0.66
N ILE A 223 12.35 -13.13 1.29
CA ILE A 223 12.44 -11.83 0.63
C ILE A 223 13.73 -11.19 1.17
N ASP A 224 14.48 -10.49 0.33
CA ASP A 224 15.71 -9.82 0.77
C ASP A 224 15.44 -8.90 1.97
N GLY A 225 16.24 -9.03 3.02
CA GLY A 225 16.12 -8.25 4.26
C GLY A 225 15.03 -8.72 5.24
N GLU A 226 14.19 -9.68 4.88
CA GLU A 226 13.08 -10.15 5.71
C GLU A 226 13.27 -11.60 6.17
N PRO A 227 12.75 -11.98 7.35
CA PRO A 227 12.76 -13.36 7.80
C PRO A 227 11.93 -14.24 6.87
N ALA A 228 12.44 -15.45 6.59
CA ALA A 228 11.74 -16.43 5.77
C ALA A 228 10.41 -16.86 6.42
N ARG A 229 9.38 -17.03 5.60
CA ARG A 229 8.04 -17.47 6.03
C ARG A 229 7.71 -18.82 5.41
N TYR A 230 7.08 -19.68 6.19
CA TYR A 230 6.64 -21.01 5.76
C TYR A 230 5.14 -20.97 5.52
N HIS A 231 4.75 -21.59 4.42
CA HIS A 231 3.38 -21.63 3.97
C HIS A 231 2.99 -23.04 3.54
N TYR A 232 1.74 -23.38 3.78
CA TYR A 232 1.11 -24.59 3.28
C TYR A 232 -0.21 -24.24 2.60
N THR A 233 -0.50 -24.91 1.49
CA THR A 233 -1.79 -24.81 0.82
C THR A 233 -2.19 -26.12 0.16
N ARG A 234 -3.49 -26.37 0.07
CA ARG A 234 -4.06 -27.40 -0.82
C ARG A 234 -4.62 -26.81 -2.11
N GLY A 235 -4.56 -25.49 -2.26
CA GLY A 235 -5.00 -24.77 -3.44
C GLY A 235 -4.09 -25.01 -4.64
N ASN A 236 -4.64 -24.76 -5.83
CA ASN A 236 -4.03 -25.20 -7.08
C ASN A 236 -3.15 -24.13 -7.76
N SER A 237 -3.09 -22.91 -7.25
CA SER A 237 -2.31 -21.83 -7.85
C SER A 237 -1.77 -20.90 -6.78
N ILE A 238 -0.51 -20.48 -6.94
CA ILE A 238 0.23 -19.55 -6.09
C ILE A 238 0.82 -18.51 -7.03
N SER A 239 0.41 -17.26 -6.88
CA SER A 239 0.87 -16.12 -7.66
C SER A 239 1.85 -15.28 -6.85
N VAL A 240 3.00 -14.97 -7.43
CA VAL A 240 4.03 -14.12 -6.82
C VAL A 240 4.40 -13.04 -7.82
N SER A 241 4.21 -11.79 -7.40
CA SER A 241 4.50 -10.60 -8.20
C SER A 241 5.52 -9.71 -7.50
N THR A 242 6.54 -9.28 -8.24
CA THR A 242 7.49 -8.24 -7.83
C THR A 242 7.30 -7.03 -8.75
N ILE A 243 7.14 -5.84 -8.18
CA ILE A 243 6.80 -4.62 -8.94
C ILE A 243 7.70 -3.48 -8.47
N GLY A 244 8.53 -2.94 -9.36
CA GLY A 244 9.31 -1.74 -9.04
C GLY A 244 8.43 -0.52 -8.77
N GLY A 245 8.91 0.41 -7.96
CA GLY A 245 8.24 1.68 -7.70
C GLY A 245 8.31 2.61 -8.91
N HIS A 246 7.30 3.46 -9.08
CA HIS A 246 7.32 4.50 -10.11
C HIS A 246 8.30 5.60 -9.75
N GLY A 247 8.96 6.21 -10.73
CA GLY A 247 9.69 7.45 -10.52
C GLY A 247 8.75 8.63 -10.33
N GLY A 248 9.17 9.60 -9.53
CA GLY A 248 8.43 10.85 -9.31
C GLY A 248 8.48 11.75 -10.52
N GLU A 249 7.43 12.54 -10.71
CA GLU A 249 7.38 13.59 -11.74
C GLU A 249 8.24 14.77 -11.29
N ALA A 250 8.89 15.44 -12.24
CA ALA A 250 9.63 16.66 -11.93
C ALA A 250 8.72 17.89 -11.86
N GLY A 251 9.18 18.89 -11.11
CA GLY A 251 8.56 20.21 -11.07
C GLY A 251 8.89 21.04 -12.30
N ARG A 252 8.00 21.97 -12.63
CA ARG A 252 8.16 22.97 -13.67
C ARG A 252 9.18 24.04 -13.26
N GLY A 253 9.91 24.60 -14.21
CA GLY A 253 10.72 25.79 -13.98
C GLY A 253 9.87 27.05 -13.82
N GLY A 254 10.27 27.94 -12.92
CA GLY A 254 9.65 29.25 -12.72
C GLY A 254 9.86 30.16 -13.93
N ASN A 255 8.90 31.02 -14.20
CA ASN A 255 8.97 32.02 -15.25
C ASN A 255 9.94 33.15 -14.84
N GLY A 256 10.58 33.79 -15.81
CA GLY A 256 11.30 35.04 -15.56
C GLY A 256 10.34 36.20 -15.34
N GLY A 257 10.75 37.18 -14.54
CA GLY A 257 10.00 38.42 -14.33
C GLY A 257 10.19 39.39 -15.48
N ASP A 258 9.22 40.27 -15.71
CA ASP A 258 9.33 41.30 -16.74
C ASP A 258 10.29 42.41 -16.30
N GLY A 259 10.97 43.06 -17.25
CA GLY A 259 11.81 44.23 -17.00
C GLY A 259 10.98 45.49 -16.76
N GLY A 260 11.49 46.39 -15.92
CA GLY A 260 10.89 47.68 -15.63
C GLY A 260 10.92 48.63 -16.83
N ASN A 261 9.91 49.45 -16.98
CA ASN A 261 9.84 50.47 -18.02
C ASN A 261 10.59 51.75 -17.60
N ALA A 262 11.18 52.43 -18.57
CA ALA A 262 11.61 53.82 -18.40
C ALA A 262 10.40 54.74 -18.31
N VAL A 263 10.48 55.79 -17.48
CA VAL A 263 9.39 56.76 -17.36
C VAL A 263 9.30 57.55 -18.65
N ALA A 264 8.11 57.57 -19.26
CA ALA A 264 7.80 58.47 -20.36
C ALA A 264 7.72 59.91 -19.82
N ILE A 265 8.87 60.52 -19.56
CA ILE A 265 8.97 61.96 -19.37
C ILE A 265 8.64 62.59 -20.72
N ASP A 266 7.94 63.72 -20.71
CA ASP A 266 7.61 64.47 -21.91
C ASP A 266 8.89 64.57 -22.76
N PRO A 267 8.90 64.00 -23.99
CA PRO A 267 10.10 63.88 -24.81
C PRO A 267 10.74 65.22 -25.16
N SER A 268 10.06 66.35 -24.93
CA SER A 268 10.62 67.70 -25.06
C SER A 268 11.46 68.16 -23.85
N SER A 269 11.46 67.41 -22.75
CA SER A 269 12.09 67.76 -21.46
C SER A 269 13.38 67.01 -21.18
N ILE A 270 13.67 65.96 -21.95
CA ILE A 270 14.85 65.11 -21.77
C ILE A 270 15.96 65.67 -22.67
N PRO A 271 17.13 66.04 -22.13
CA PRO A 271 18.29 66.39 -22.95
C PRO A 271 18.58 65.28 -23.97
N GLU A 272 18.92 65.62 -25.21
CA GLU A 272 19.22 64.63 -26.27
C GLU A 272 20.32 63.62 -25.90
N GLU A 273 21.06 63.85 -24.81
CA GLU A 273 22.15 62.99 -24.33
C GLU A 273 21.74 62.03 -23.18
N GLU A 274 20.54 62.18 -22.59
CA GLU A 274 20.06 61.29 -21.52
C GLU A 274 19.05 60.27 -22.08
N HIS A 275 19.58 59.14 -22.50
CA HIS A 275 18.83 58.01 -23.04
C HIS A 275 18.74 56.90 -22.00
N VAL A 276 17.52 56.40 -21.74
CA VAL A 276 17.28 55.34 -20.76
C VAL A 276 16.59 54.17 -21.46
N GLU A 277 17.29 53.04 -21.52
CA GLU A 277 16.75 51.77 -22.00
C GLU A 277 15.81 51.18 -20.96
N GLY A 278 14.82 50.39 -21.40
CA GLY A 278 14.00 49.62 -20.47
C GLY A 278 14.81 48.48 -19.84
N GLY A 279 14.39 48.04 -18.65
CA GLY A 279 15.02 46.91 -17.98
C GLY A 279 14.86 45.63 -18.79
N LEU A 280 15.82 44.73 -18.72
CA LEU A 280 15.77 43.44 -19.39
C LEU A 280 14.73 42.52 -18.75
N GLY A 281 14.09 41.67 -19.55
CA GLY A 281 13.27 40.58 -19.07
C GLY A 281 14.12 39.47 -18.44
N GLY A 282 13.61 38.85 -17.39
CA GLY A 282 14.24 37.72 -16.72
C GLY A 282 14.13 36.43 -17.53
N ASP A 283 15.14 35.57 -17.43
CA ASP A 283 15.11 34.25 -18.06
C ASP A 283 14.13 33.30 -17.35
N GLY A 284 13.36 32.54 -18.12
CA GLY A 284 12.61 31.39 -17.64
C GLY A 284 13.55 30.26 -17.24
N ALA A 285 13.29 29.65 -16.09
CA ALA A 285 14.14 28.60 -15.56
C ALA A 285 13.84 27.23 -16.17
N PRO A 286 14.80 26.30 -16.20
CA PRO A 286 14.54 24.95 -16.69
C PRO A 286 13.61 24.16 -15.76
N GLY A 287 12.83 23.24 -16.34
CA GLY A 287 12.08 22.24 -15.60
C GLY A 287 12.98 21.11 -15.08
N GLY A 288 12.51 20.41 -14.05
CA GLY A 288 13.23 19.29 -13.46
C GLY A 288 13.22 18.03 -14.34
N ILE A 289 14.11 17.09 -14.06
CA ILE A 289 14.17 15.77 -14.70
C ILE A 289 13.29 14.79 -13.93
N GLY A 290 12.46 14.03 -14.63
CA GLY A 290 11.64 12.98 -14.02
C GLY A 290 12.48 11.86 -13.43
N GLY A 291 12.03 11.29 -12.31
CA GLY A 291 12.72 10.21 -11.64
C GLY A 291 12.69 8.90 -12.44
N ASP A 292 13.77 8.13 -12.43
CA ASP A 292 13.77 6.77 -12.99
C ASP A 292 12.81 5.85 -12.21
N GLY A 293 12.12 4.96 -12.90
CA GLY A 293 11.34 3.89 -12.29
C GLY A 293 12.25 2.79 -11.73
N GLY A 294 11.85 2.17 -10.62
CA GLY A 294 12.58 1.08 -10.01
C GLY A 294 12.42 -0.23 -10.78
N ASP A 295 13.43 -1.08 -10.78
CA ASP A 295 13.35 -2.41 -11.40
C ASP A 295 12.42 -3.37 -10.64
N GLY A 296 11.90 -4.35 -11.36
CA GLY A 296 11.22 -5.50 -10.78
C GLY A 296 12.21 -6.44 -10.10
N GLY A 297 11.83 -6.99 -8.94
CA GLY A 297 12.67 -7.93 -8.21
C GLY A 297 12.81 -9.28 -8.94
N HIS A 298 13.96 -9.94 -8.78
CA HIS A 298 14.17 -11.30 -9.28
C HIS A 298 13.34 -12.31 -8.51
N VAL A 299 12.80 -13.31 -9.20
CA VAL A 299 12.06 -14.41 -8.58
C VAL A 299 12.74 -15.73 -8.90
N ARG A 300 13.18 -16.45 -7.85
CA ARG A 300 13.79 -17.78 -7.98
C ARG A 300 12.97 -18.83 -7.25
N LEU A 301 12.45 -19.79 -8.00
CA LEU A 301 11.77 -20.97 -7.46
C LEU A 301 12.72 -22.17 -7.46
N TYR A 302 13.09 -22.63 -6.27
CA TYR A 302 13.78 -23.88 -6.04
C TYR A 302 12.72 -24.95 -5.74
N PHE A 303 12.63 -26.00 -6.56
CA PHE A 303 11.53 -26.95 -6.43
C PHE A 303 11.97 -28.41 -6.57
N TYR A 304 11.23 -29.29 -5.89
CA TYR A 304 11.31 -30.74 -6.07
C TYR A 304 9.99 -31.29 -6.61
N GLY A 305 10.08 -32.21 -7.58
CA GLY A 305 8.92 -32.70 -8.32
C GLY A 305 8.42 -31.70 -9.37
N ASP A 306 7.12 -31.68 -9.63
CA ASP A 306 6.46 -30.83 -10.63
C ASP A 306 5.64 -29.69 -10.00
N VAL A 307 5.91 -29.35 -8.74
CA VAL A 307 5.18 -28.32 -7.98
C VAL A 307 5.25 -26.94 -8.62
N LYS A 308 6.23 -26.70 -9.50
CA LYS A 308 6.37 -25.47 -10.30
C LYS A 308 5.10 -25.13 -11.09
N ASN A 309 4.31 -26.12 -11.50
CA ASN A 309 3.09 -25.90 -12.30
C ASN A 309 1.97 -25.21 -11.51
N HIS A 310 2.12 -25.13 -10.19
CA HIS A 310 1.21 -24.39 -9.31
C HIS A 310 1.67 -22.96 -9.06
N PHE A 311 2.77 -22.51 -9.65
CA PHE A 311 3.28 -21.16 -9.45
C PHE A 311 3.14 -20.30 -10.70
N ALA A 312 2.55 -19.12 -10.54
CA ALA A 312 2.51 -18.06 -11.52
C ALA A 312 3.40 -16.90 -11.06
N PHE A 313 4.40 -16.56 -11.86
CA PHE A 313 5.36 -15.51 -11.52
C PHE A 313 5.19 -14.30 -12.40
N LYS A 314 5.37 -13.11 -11.82
CA LYS A 314 5.37 -11.84 -12.54
C LYS A 314 6.43 -10.92 -11.93
N SER A 315 7.23 -10.30 -12.78
CA SER A 315 8.18 -9.27 -12.38
C SER A 315 8.07 -8.12 -13.37
N ILE A 316 7.85 -6.90 -12.88
CA ILE A 316 7.73 -5.69 -13.71
C ILE A 316 8.53 -4.58 -13.04
N GLY A 317 9.27 -3.78 -13.82
CA GLY A 317 9.74 -2.48 -13.36
C GLY A 317 8.62 -1.45 -13.23
N GLY A 318 8.88 -0.40 -12.47
CA GLY A 318 8.04 0.77 -12.37
C GLY A 318 8.26 1.70 -13.55
N ARG A 319 7.26 2.52 -13.84
CA ARG A 319 7.34 3.58 -14.86
C ARG A 319 8.25 4.73 -14.41
N GLY A 320 9.04 5.31 -15.31
CA GLY A 320 9.75 6.57 -15.08
C GLY A 320 8.79 7.77 -15.00
N GLY A 321 9.18 8.78 -14.24
CA GLY A 321 8.45 10.03 -14.08
C GLY A 321 8.61 10.96 -15.29
N ALA A 322 7.65 11.87 -15.47
CA ALA A 322 7.73 12.90 -16.48
C ALA A 322 8.77 13.98 -16.10
N GLY A 323 9.43 14.55 -17.10
CA GLY A 323 10.20 15.79 -16.93
C GLY A 323 9.25 16.98 -16.77
N GLY A 324 9.68 18.01 -16.04
CA GLY A 324 8.93 19.25 -15.87
C GLY A 324 9.13 20.18 -17.06
N ASP A 325 8.13 21.00 -17.35
CA ASP A 325 8.25 22.03 -18.39
C ASP A 325 9.20 23.15 -17.96
N GLY A 326 9.80 23.84 -18.93
CA GLY A 326 10.56 25.07 -18.66
C GLY A 326 9.64 26.26 -18.36
N GLY A 327 10.17 27.24 -17.63
CA GLY A 327 9.53 28.53 -17.39
C GLY A 327 9.51 29.41 -18.62
N ALA A 328 8.53 30.30 -18.71
CA ALA A 328 8.47 31.31 -19.75
C ALA A 328 9.52 32.41 -19.50
N ALA A 329 9.96 33.06 -20.57
CA ALA A 329 10.77 34.27 -20.51
C ALA A 329 9.92 35.45 -20.03
N GLY A 330 10.52 36.33 -19.22
CA GLY A 330 9.99 37.65 -18.96
C GLY A 330 10.20 38.58 -20.15
N LEU A 331 9.31 39.53 -20.33
CA LEU A 331 9.39 40.52 -21.40
C LEU A 331 10.34 41.66 -21.01
N GLY A 332 11.05 42.21 -21.98
CA GLY A 332 11.83 43.41 -21.77
C GLY A 332 10.96 44.65 -21.56
N GLY A 333 11.37 45.50 -20.64
CA GLY A 333 10.74 46.78 -20.34
C GLY A 333 10.89 47.77 -21.49
N LYS A 334 9.99 48.74 -21.58
CA LYS A 334 10.02 49.76 -22.65
C LYS A 334 11.01 50.88 -22.31
N GLY A 335 11.83 51.29 -23.27
CA GLY A 335 12.68 52.48 -23.16
C GLY A 335 11.92 53.78 -23.47
N THR A 336 12.59 54.93 -23.34
CA THR A 336 12.01 56.23 -23.73
C THR A 336 11.94 56.41 -25.26
N THR A 337 11.26 57.46 -25.74
CA THR A 337 10.90 57.66 -27.16
C THR A 337 12.05 57.42 -28.14
N ASN A 338 11.83 56.53 -29.11
CA ASN A 338 12.75 56.12 -30.18
C ASN A 338 13.96 55.25 -29.78
N LEU A 339 14.01 54.75 -28.54
CA LEU A 339 15.12 53.91 -28.06
C LEU A 339 14.75 52.43 -27.93
N LEU A 340 15.78 51.63 -27.68
CA LEU A 340 15.67 50.17 -27.56
C LEU A 340 14.90 49.82 -26.29
N ASN A 341 13.88 48.98 -26.44
CA ASN A 341 13.31 48.25 -25.31
C ASN A 341 14.40 47.34 -24.73
N GLY A 342 14.28 46.98 -23.45
CA GLY A 342 15.02 45.86 -22.92
C GLY A 342 14.76 44.62 -23.76
N ASP A 343 15.75 43.74 -23.83
CA ASP A 343 15.57 42.45 -24.48
C ASP A 343 14.66 41.55 -23.62
N ASP A 344 13.84 40.74 -24.28
CA ASP A 344 13.11 39.65 -23.63
C ASP A 344 14.11 38.60 -23.10
N GLY A 345 13.75 37.96 -21.99
CA GLY A 345 14.48 36.83 -21.47
C GLY A 345 14.41 35.60 -22.38
N ARG A 346 15.06 34.52 -21.96
CA ARG A 346 15.08 33.24 -22.66
C ARG A 346 14.08 32.27 -22.07
N LEU A 347 13.44 31.47 -22.92
CA LEU A 347 12.59 30.37 -22.47
C LEU A 347 13.42 29.30 -21.76
N GLY A 348 12.89 28.79 -20.66
CA GLY A 348 13.44 27.65 -19.95
C GLY A 348 13.33 26.37 -20.76
N ALA A 349 14.31 25.48 -20.62
CA ALA A 349 14.27 24.17 -21.24
C ALA A 349 13.35 23.21 -20.46
N ALA A 350 12.60 22.36 -21.17
CA ALA A 350 11.89 21.24 -20.55
C ALA A 350 12.88 20.16 -20.08
N GLY A 351 12.57 19.54 -18.95
CA GLY A 351 13.35 18.43 -18.40
C GLY A 351 13.07 17.10 -19.10
N ALA A 352 14.00 16.15 -18.93
CA ALA A 352 13.87 14.83 -19.53
C ALA A 352 12.94 13.91 -18.72
N TYR A 353 12.34 12.94 -19.41
CA TYR A 353 11.63 11.83 -18.77
C TYR A 353 12.62 10.88 -18.07
N GLY A 354 12.21 10.36 -16.93
CA GLY A 354 12.89 9.24 -16.28
C GLY A 354 12.72 7.96 -17.10
N ARG A 355 13.67 7.03 -16.96
CA ARG A 355 13.60 5.73 -17.62
C ARG A 355 12.64 4.80 -16.88
N ASP A 356 11.93 3.97 -17.64
CA ASP A 356 11.20 2.85 -17.07
C ASP A 356 12.16 1.81 -16.48
N GLY A 357 11.79 1.26 -15.33
CA GLY A 357 12.49 0.17 -14.70
C GLY A 357 12.38 -1.13 -15.50
N ILE A 358 13.37 -1.99 -15.35
CA ILE A 358 13.47 -3.25 -16.07
C ILE A 358 12.77 -4.36 -15.27
N ALA A 359 12.11 -5.28 -15.97
CA ALA A 359 11.56 -6.48 -15.34
C ALA A 359 12.67 -7.39 -14.78
N GLY A 360 12.47 -7.90 -13.57
CA GLY A 360 13.39 -8.85 -12.95
C GLY A 360 13.30 -10.24 -13.59
N ARG A 361 14.44 -10.93 -13.63
CA ARG A 361 14.53 -12.34 -14.06
C ARG A 361 13.67 -13.28 -13.19
N ILE A 362 12.96 -14.19 -13.84
CA ILE A 362 12.21 -15.29 -13.24
C ILE A 362 12.91 -16.62 -13.57
N GLU A 363 13.23 -17.42 -12.56
CA GLU A 363 13.96 -18.68 -12.71
C GLU A 363 13.27 -19.82 -11.95
N GLY A 364 13.11 -20.97 -12.61
CA GLY A 364 12.76 -22.23 -11.97
C GLY A 364 13.98 -23.16 -11.93
N ILE A 365 14.40 -23.54 -10.73
CA ILE A 365 15.61 -24.33 -10.46
C ILE A 365 15.17 -25.65 -9.80
N PRO A 366 15.24 -26.79 -10.51
CA PRO A 366 14.99 -28.08 -9.89
C PRO A 366 16.11 -28.39 -8.89
N VAL A 367 15.74 -28.91 -7.72
CA VAL A 367 16.68 -29.29 -6.66
C VAL A 367 16.44 -30.74 -6.20
N SER A 368 17.40 -31.32 -5.51
CA SER A 368 17.28 -32.67 -4.96
C SER A 368 16.29 -32.72 -3.77
N LYS A 369 15.81 -33.92 -3.45
CA LYS A 369 14.96 -34.16 -2.26
C LYS A 369 15.66 -33.72 -0.98
N ASP A 370 16.96 -34.04 -0.86
CA ASP A 370 17.75 -33.70 0.32
C ASP A 370 17.94 -32.19 0.49
N GLU A 371 18.13 -31.46 -0.62
CA GLU A 371 18.18 -30.00 -0.58
C GLU A 371 16.88 -29.40 -0.05
N ILE A 372 15.73 -29.85 -0.56
CA ILE A 372 14.43 -29.43 -0.05
C ILE A 372 14.26 -29.78 1.43
N LEU A 373 14.63 -30.99 1.85
CA LEU A 373 14.52 -31.40 3.24
C LEU A 373 15.33 -30.51 4.18
N ARG A 374 16.53 -30.08 3.78
CA ARG A 374 17.34 -29.13 4.55
C ARG A 374 16.61 -27.81 4.78
N GLN A 375 15.86 -27.33 3.79
CA GLN A 375 15.14 -26.06 3.88
C GLN A 375 13.91 -26.12 4.81
N PHE A 376 13.34 -27.30 5.02
CA PHE A 376 12.13 -27.51 5.84
C PHE A 376 12.39 -28.21 7.18
N LYS A 377 13.65 -28.45 7.56
CA LYS A 377 14.02 -29.10 8.82
C LYS A 377 13.47 -28.38 10.06
N SER A 378 13.42 -27.05 10.02
CA SER A 378 12.95 -26.18 11.12
C SER A 378 11.45 -26.32 11.42
N VAL A 379 10.64 -26.76 10.44
CA VAL A 379 9.18 -26.92 10.59
C VAL A 379 8.76 -28.37 10.84
N GLY A 380 9.72 -29.21 11.26
CA GLY A 380 9.46 -30.58 11.73
C GLY A 380 8.95 -31.54 10.66
N ILE A 381 9.21 -31.26 9.38
CA ILE A 381 8.76 -32.11 8.28
C ILE A 381 9.63 -33.36 8.20
N LEU A 382 9.01 -34.53 8.29
CA LEU A 382 9.68 -35.81 8.14
C LEU A 382 9.96 -36.13 6.66
N SER A 383 11.08 -36.80 6.40
CA SER A 383 11.51 -37.19 5.05
C SER A 383 10.50 -38.07 4.30
N ALA A 384 9.70 -38.85 5.05
CA ALA A 384 8.65 -39.71 4.53
C ALA A 384 7.44 -38.93 3.99
N SER A 385 7.21 -37.71 4.48
CA SER A 385 6.08 -36.88 4.03
C SER A 385 6.34 -36.23 2.67
N ILE A 386 7.60 -36.08 2.25
CA ILE A 386 7.95 -35.50 0.95
C ILE A 386 7.84 -36.54 -0.16
N VAL A 387 6.98 -36.25 -1.13
CA VAL A 387 6.72 -37.12 -2.27
C VAL A 387 7.18 -36.50 -3.57
N LYS A 388 7.78 -37.34 -4.43
CA LYS A 388 7.91 -37.04 -5.85
C LYS A 388 6.56 -37.31 -6.50
N ASN A 389 6.21 -36.53 -7.51
CA ASN A 389 5.03 -36.83 -8.31
C ASN A 389 5.27 -38.05 -9.19
#